data_AF-A0A950TZ23-F1
#
_entry.id   AF-A0A950TZ23-F1
#
_cell.length_a   1.000
_cell.length_b   1.000
_cell.length_c   1.000
_cell.angle_alpha   90.00
_cell.angle_beta   90.00
_cell.angle_gamma   90.00
#
_symmetry.space_group_name_H-M   'P 1'
#
loop_
_entity.id
_entity.type
_entity.pdbx_description
1 polymer ?
#
loop_
_entity_poly.entity_id
_entity_poly.type
_entity_poly.pdbx_seq_one_letter_code
_entity_poly.pdbx_strand_id
1 'polypeptide(L)'
;NCMNLPAEAMELETPIRLNRVALREDSGGPGTHRGGLGTVREYEALVDNITFTHRGERHFSAARGLFGGEDGAHAQSVIIRSDGTVEEIPSKVVTRLMRGDRVIVETAGGAGYGDSSARDPAAVADDIADGKTSRGHQ
;
A
#
# COMPACT_ATOMS: atom_id res chain seq x y z
N ASN A 1 12.68 -8.63 10.90
CA ASN A 1 12.35 -9.61 9.86
C ASN A 1 10.85 -9.83 9.90
N CYS A 2 10.09 -9.11 9.05
CA CYS A 2 8.70 -9.50 8.76
C CYS A 2 8.76 -10.39 7.52
N MET A 3 8.55 -11.68 7.70
CA MET A 3 8.56 -12.63 6.59
C MET A 3 7.38 -12.30 5.68
N ASN A 4 7.66 -12.14 4.39
CA ASN A 4 6.61 -12.07 3.38
C ASN A 4 6.03 -13.48 3.23
N LEU A 5 4.80 -13.70 3.68
CA LEU A 5 4.09 -14.96 3.47
C LEU A 5 3.75 -15.09 1.97
N PRO A 6 4.19 -16.17 1.28
CA PRO A 6 3.88 -16.38 -0.13
C PRO A 6 2.36 -16.43 -0.37
N ALA A 7 1.94 -16.01 -1.55
CA ALA A 7 0.52 -15.96 -1.90
C ALA A 7 -0.11 -17.35 -1.85
N GLU A 8 0.60 -18.35 -2.37
CA GLU A 8 0.17 -19.74 -2.42
C GLU A 8 -0.06 -20.30 -1.01
N ALA A 9 0.79 -19.93 -0.04
CA ALA A 9 0.62 -20.35 1.34
C ALA A 9 -0.65 -19.71 1.97
N MET A 10 -0.90 -18.43 1.71
CA MET A 10 -2.11 -17.75 2.22
C MET A 10 -3.41 -18.36 1.69
N GLU A 11 -3.45 -18.68 0.40
CA GLU A 11 -4.63 -19.26 -0.26
C GLU A 11 -4.88 -20.72 0.17
N LEU A 12 -3.85 -21.45 0.61
CA LEU A 12 -4.00 -22.79 1.17
C LEU A 12 -4.57 -22.78 2.59
N GLU A 13 -4.23 -21.77 3.39
CA GLU A 13 -4.61 -21.70 4.80
C GLU A 13 -5.99 -21.08 5.03
N THR A 14 -6.46 -20.24 4.10
CA THR A 14 -7.69 -19.47 4.28
C THR A 14 -8.51 -19.41 3.00
N PRO A 15 -9.86 -19.31 3.07
CA PRO A 15 -10.73 -19.26 1.90
C PRO A 15 -10.74 -17.86 1.25
N ILE A 16 -9.55 -17.37 0.88
CA ILE A 16 -9.33 -16.10 0.21
C ILE A 16 -8.53 -16.31 -1.08
N ARG A 17 -8.63 -15.37 -2.01
CA ARG A 17 -7.75 -15.27 -3.17
C ARG A 17 -6.96 -13.97 -3.11
N LEU A 18 -5.69 -14.02 -3.48
CA LEU A 18 -4.83 -12.86 -3.64
C LEU A 18 -4.86 -12.37 -5.08
N ASN A 19 -5.59 -11.30 -5.34
CA ASN A 19 -5.70 -10.72 -6.68
C ASN A 19 -4.51 -9.81 -7.03
N ARG A 20 -3.89 -9.20 -6.01
CA ARG A 20 -2.77 -8.27 -6.20
C ARG A 20 -1.79 -8.33 -5.03
N VAL A 21 -0.52 -8.43 -5.35
CA VAL A 21 0.62 -8.14 -4.46
C VAL A 21 1.60 -7.30 -5.26
N ALA A 22 1.66 -6.00 -4.97
CA ALA A 22 2.44 -5.06 -5.76
C ALA A 22 3.12 -3.99 -4.89
N LEU A 23 4.13 -3.33 -5.44
CA LEU A 23 4.59 -2.05 -4.90
C LEU A 23 3.50 -0.99 -5.10
N ARG A 24 3.40 -0.06 -4.16
CA ARG A 24 2.51 1.08 -4.24
C ARG A 24 3.27 2.22 -4.90
N GLU A 25 3.05 2.42 -6.19
CA GLU A 25 3.56 3.57 -6.94
C GLU A 25 3.20 4.88 -6.22
N ASP A 26 4.08 5.88 -6.31
CA ASP A 26 3.89 7.23 -5.72
C ASP A 26 3.68 7.25 -4.20
N SER A 27 4.07 6.18 -3.50
CA SER A 27 3.93 6.13 -2.04
C SER A 27 5.13 6.66 -1.28
N GLY A 28 6.32 6.58 -1.87
CA GLY A 28 7.56 7.04 -1.25
C GLY A 28 7.72 8.55 -1.40
N GLY A 29 7.97 9.25 -0.29
CA GLY A 29 8.13 10.70 -0.28
C GLY A 29 9.26 11.16 -1.22
N PRO A 30 9.01 12.16 -2.08
CA PRO A 30 10.03 12.76 -2.92
C PRO A 30 11.21 13.35 -2.15
N GLY A 31 12.39 13.31 -2.77
CA GLY A 31 13.61 13.90 -2.22
C GLY A 31 14.85 13.49 -3.02
N THR A 32 16.00 14.08 -2.71
CA THR A 32 17.29 13.66 -3.29
C THR A 32 17.45 12.13 -3.19
N HIS A 33 17.06 11.58 -2.04
CA HIS A 33 16.80 10.16 -1.85
C HIS A 33 15.31 9.94 -1.50
N ARG A 34 14.57 9.35 -2.44
CA ARG A 34 13.14 9.03 -2.30
C ARG A 34 12.94 8.00 -1.20
N GLY A 35 11.87 8.17 -0.43
CA GLY A 35 11.45 7.17 0.55
C GLY A 35 11.09 5.83 -0.09
N GLY A 36 11.26 4.73 0.65
CA GLY A 36 10.86 3.40 0.18
C GLY A 36 9.36 3.32 -0.14
N LEU A 37 8.98 2.51 -1.13
CA LEU A 37 7.57 2.33 -1.47
C LEU A 37 6.86 1.46 -0.43
N GLY A 38 5.59 1.79 -0.21
CA GLY A 38 4.63 0.87 0.37
C GLY A 38 4.27 -0.25 -0.61
N THR A 39 3.30 -1.05 -0.20
CA THR A 39 2.77 -2.20 -0.93
C THR A 39 1.25 -2.15 -0.98
N VAL A 40 0.70 -2.67 -2.07
CA VAL A 40 -0.74 -2.90 -2.25
C VAL A 40 -0.99 -4.40 -2.18
N ARG A 41 -1.92 -4.82 -1.31
CA ARG A 41 -2.44 -6.18 -1.26
C ARG A 41 -3.94 -6.19 -1.43
N GLU A 42 -4.42 -7.04 -2.31
CA GLU A 42 -5.84 -7.21 -2.57
C GLU A 42 -6.26 -8.65 -2.30
N TYR A 43 -7.21 -8.82 -1.39
CA TYR A 43 -7.77 -10.10 -0.97
C TYR A 43 -9.23 -10.19 -1.37
N GLU A 44 -9.64 -11.27 -1.99
CA GLU A 44 -11.04 -11.59 -2.30
C GLU A 44 -11.54 -12.70 -1.39
N ALA A 45 -12.70 -12.50 -0.77
CA ALA A 45 -13.36 -13.52 0.04
C ALA A 45 -14.04 -14.57 -0.85
N LEU A 46 -13.63 -15.84 -0.74
CA LEU A 46 -14.18 -16.94 -1.54
C LEU A 46 -15.39 -17.63 -0.90
N VAL A 47 -15.75 -17.26 0.33
CA VAL A 47 -16.92 -17.79 1.06
C VAL A 47 -17.55 -16.69 1.90
N ASP A 48 -18.76 -16.93 2.38
CA ASP A 48 -19.48 -16.00 3.25
C ASP A 48 -18.98 -16.04 4.70
N ASN A 49 -19.23 -14.94 5.41
CA ASN A 49 -18.96 -14.80 6.85
C ASN A 49 -17.49 -14.98 7.26
N ILE A 50 -16.54 -14.54 6.42
CA ILE A 50 -15.12 -14.48 6.81
C ILE A 50 -14.95 -13.37 7.85
N THR A 51 -14.38 -13.69 9.01
CA THR A 51 -14.00 -12.66 9.98
C THR A 51 -12.71 -12.01 9.53
N PHE A 52 -12.78 -10.71 9.23
CA PHE A 52 -11.64 -9.91 8.85
C PHE A 52 -11.23 -8.99 10.00
N THR A 53 -9.95 -9.04 10.37
CA THR A 53 -9.36 -8.15 11.38
C THR A 53 -8.26 -7.33 10.72
N HIS A 54 -8.45 -6.02 10.66
CA HIS A 54 -7.46 -5.09 10.15
C HIS A 54 -6.72 -4.40 11.30
N ARG A 55 -5.39 -4.33 11.19
CA ARG A 55 -4.51 -3.59 12.11
C ARG A 55 -3.41 -2.89 11.32
N GLY A 56 -3.74 -1.71 10.80
CA GLY A 56 -2.82 -0.81 10.11
C GLY A 56 -2.22 0.25 11.04
N GLU A 57 -1.09 0.79 10.62
CA GLU A 57 -0.43 1.95 11.22
C GLU A 57 -0.21 3.02 10.14
N ARG A 58 0.11 4.26 10.54
CA ARG A 58 0.40 5.38 9.61
C ARG A 58 -0.79 5.87 8.76
N HIS A 59 -2.03 5.55 9.14
CA HIS A 59 -3.24 6.09 8.50
C HIS A 59 -3.43 7.60 8.75
N PHE A 60 -2.92 8.10 9.87
CA PHE A 60 -3.07 9.52 10.29
C PHE A 60 -1.74 10.24 10.45
N SER A 61 -0.62 9.53 10.32
CA SER A 61 0.73 10.10 10.47
C SER A 61 1.65 9.52 9.41
N ALA A 62 2.12 10.36 8.50
CA ALA A 62 3.08 9.99 7.47
C ALA A 62 4.49 9.80 8.08
N ALA A 63 5.36 9.11 7.36
CA ALA A 63 6.79 9.24 7.60
C ALA A 63 7.19 10.65 7.14
N ARG A 64 7.76 11.46 8.06
CA ARG A 64 8.08 12.86 7.78
C ARG A 64 9.37 13.01 7.00
N GLY A 65 9.33 13.84 5.96
CA GLY A 65 10.50 14.22 5.18
C GLY A 65 11.58 14.91 6.01
N LEU A 66 12.83 14.79 5.56
CA LEU A 66 13.99 15.40 6.22
C LEU A 66 14.82 16.23 5.25
N PHE A 67 15.34 17.36 5.74
CA PHE A 67 16.25 18.25 5.00
C PHE A 67 15.73 18.68 3.61
N GLY A 68 14.44 18.96 3.49
CA GLY A 68 13.81 19.35 2.23
C GLY A 68 13.17 18.20 1.46
N GLY A 69 13.27 16.97 1.94
CA GLY A 69 12.47 15.86 1.44
C GLY A 69 11.01 15.97 1.89
N GLU A 70 10.13 15.32 1.13
CA GLU A 70 8.69 15.30 1.35
C GLU A 70 8.23 14.06 2.14
N ASP A 71 7.02 14.16 2.69
CA ASP A 71 6.41 13.10 3.47
C ASP A 71 6.04 11.89 2.59
N GLY A 72 6.14 10.69 3.16
CA GLY A 72 5.61 9.49 2.51
C GLY A 72 4.09 9.45 2.53
N ALA A 73 3.48 8.73 1.60
CA ALA A 73 2.03 8.56 1.60
C ALA A 73 1.53 7.82 2.85
N HIS A 74 0.32 8.18 3.28
CA HIS A 74 -0.39 7.48 4.35
C HIS A 74 -0.77 6.07 3.96
N ALA A 75 -0.91 5.20 4.97
CA ALA A 75 -1.56 3.92 4.79
C ALA A 75 -3.07 4.14 4.58
N GLN A 76 -3.67 3.35 3.70
CA GLN A 76 -5.10 3.40 3.39
C GLN A 76 -5.63 1.98 3.23
N SER A 77 -6.90 1.77 3.53
CA SER A 77 -7.52 0.47 3.33
C SER A 77 -8.99 0.64 3.02
N VAL A 78 -9.48 -0.16 2.08
CA VAL A 78 -10.88 -0.15 1.66
C VAL A 78 -11.42 -1.57 1.55
N ILE A 79 -12.73 -1.71 1.73
CA ILE A 79 -13.49 -2.89 1.36
C ILE A 79 -14.34 -2.52 0.16
N ILE A 80 -14.16 -3.22 -0.96
CA ILE A 80 -15.06 -3.18 -2.11
C ILE A 80 -16.04 -4.33 -1.94
N ARG A 81 -17.31 -4.01 -1.68
CA ARG A 81 -18.38 -4.99 -1.56
C ARG A 81 -18.71 -5.61 -2.92
N SER A 82 -19.25 -6.81 -2.89
CA SER A 82 -19.69 -7.53 -4.09
C SER A 82 -20.74 -6.78 -4.93
N ASP A 83 -21.47 -5.83 -4.34
CA ASP A 83 -22.40 -4.93 -5.04
C ASP A 83 -21.73 -3.70 -5.66
N GLY A 84 -20.42 -3.54 -5.49
CA GLY A 84 -19.62 -2.42 -5.97
C GLY A 84 -19.45 -1.26 -4.99
N THR A 85 -20.10 -1.30 -3.82
CA THR A 85 -19.93 -0.28 -2.78
C THR A 85 -18.50 -0.27 -2.26
N VAL A 86 -17.92 0.92 -2.07
CA VAL A 86 -16.57 1.07 -1.52
C VAL A 86 -16.66 1.69 -0.13
N GLU A 87 -16.08 0.99 0.85
CA GLU A 87 -16.03 1.40 2.25
C GLU A 87 -14.57 1.65 2.65
N GLU A 88 -14.22 2.89 2.98
CA GLU A 88 -12.96 3.17 3.67
C GLU A 88 -13.01 2.58 5.09
N ILE A 89 -11.96 1.85 5.48
CA ILE A 89 -11.87 1.28 6.81
C ILE A 89 -10.79 1.97 7.65
N PRO A 90 -11.05 2.20 8.96
CA PRO A 90 -10.08 2.84 9.83
C PRO A 90 -8.90 1.90 10.11
N SER A 91 -7.83 2.46 10.66
CA SER A 91 -6.60 1.73 10.98
C SER A 91 -6.78 0.47 11.84
N LYS A 92 -7.88 0.35 12.60
CA LYS A 92 -8.21 -0.86 13.36
C LYS A 92 -9.70 -1.14 13.23
N VAL A 93 -10.05 -2.32 12.71
CA VAL A 93 -11.44 -2.76 12.61
C VAL A 93 -11.52 -4.28 12.64
N VAL A 94 -12.63 -4.80 13.21
CA VAL A 94 -13.05 -6.19 13.04
C VAL A 94 -14.40 -6.15 12.33
N THR A 95 -14.53 -6.84 11.22
CA THR A 95 -15.76 -6.88 10.43
C THR A 95 -15.92 -8.23 9.74
N ARG A 96 -17.03 -8.41 9.01
CA ARG A 96 -17.28 -9.60 8.21
C ARG A 96 -17.21 -9.27 6.72
N LEU A 97 -16.62 -10.19 5.97
CA LEU A 97 -16.63 -10.21 4.52
C LEU A 97 -17.61 -11.27 4.05
N MET A 98 -18.33 -10.94 2.98
CA MET A 98 -19.18 -11.88 2.24
C MET A 98 -18.45 -12.36 1.00
N ARG A 99 -18.91 -13.47 0.41
CA ARG A 99 -18.35 -13.99 -0.84
C ARG A 99 -18.31 -12.88 -1.89
N GLY A 100 -17.15 -12.71 -2.53
CA GLY A 100 -16.92 -11.72 -3.58
C GLY A 100 -16.54 -10.33 -3.07
N ASP A 101 -16.61 -10.06 -1.75
CA ASP A 101 -16.04 -8.83 -1.19
C ASP A 101 -14.51 -8.84 -1.36
N ARG A 102 -13.94 -7.68 -1.65
CA ARG A 102 -12.50 -7.48 -1.82
C ARG A 102 -11.98 -6.49 -0.80
N VAL A 103 -10.87 -6.81 -0.15
CA VAL A 103 -10.16 -5.90 0.75
C VAL A 103 -8.88 -5.46 0.08
N ILE A 104 -8.71 -4.15 -0.09
CA ILE A 104 -7.46 -3.56 -0.56
C ILE A 104 -6.77 -2.90 0.62
N VAL A 105 -5.54 -3.34 0.89
CA VAL A 105 -4.67 -2.76 1.93
C VAL A 105 -3.49 -2.12 1.25
N GLU A 106 -3.36 -0.81 1.43
CA GLU A 106 -2.24 0.00 0.98
C GLU A 106 -1.40 0.42 2.18
N THR A 107 -0.16 -0.02 2.23
CA THR A 107 0.77 0.36 3.30
C THR A 107 1.42 1.70 3.00
N ALA A 108 1.75 2.44 4.06
CA ALA A 108 2.42 3.74 3.96
C ALA A 108 3.80 3.60 3.29
N GLY A 109 4.20 4.65 2.57
CA GLY A 109 5.56 4.77 2.08
C GLY A 109 6.50 5.43 3.10
N GLY A 110 7.80 5.34 2.82
CA GLY A 110 8.85 6.03 3.57
C GLY A 110 8.93 7.50 3.19
N ALA A 111 9.62 8.28 4.02
CA ALA A 111 9.85 9.70 3.77
C ALA A 111 11.03 9.93 2.82
N GLY A 112 10.99 11.03 2.08
CA GLY A 112 12.13 11.51 1.30
C GLY A 112 13.18 12.19 2.16
N TYR A 113 14.41 12.22 1.65
CA TYR A 113 15.54 12.91 2.23
C TYR A 113 16.17 13.85 1.22
N GLY A 114 16.39 15.11 1.61
CA GLY A 114 16.99 16.13 0.76
C GLY A 114 16.00 16.70 -0.27
N ASP A 115 16.35 17.83 -0.87
CA ASP A 115 15.56 18.49 -1.91
C ASP A 115 15.40 17.58 -3.16
N SER A 116 14.17 17.37 -3.62
CA SER A 116 13.89 16.51 -4.77
C SER A 116 14.46 17.07 -6.08
N SER A 117 14.62 18.40 -6.19
CA SER A 117 15.25 19.03 -7.36
C SER A 117 16.73 18.68 -7.52
N ALA A 118 17.38 18.22 -6.43
CA ALA A 118 18.76 17.75 -6.45
C ALA A 118 18.90 16.25 -6.76
N ARG A 119 17.79 15.55 -7.04
CA ARG A 119 17.79 14.13 -7.40
C ARG A 119 18.40 13.92 -8.79
N ASP A 120 19.23 12.89 -8.92
CA ASP A 120 19.83 12.50 -10.20
C ASP A 120 18.74 12.19 -11.24
N PRO A 121 18.70 12.89 -12.39
CA PRO A 121 17.72 12.63 -13.45
C PRO A 121 17.75 11.19 -13.98
N ALA A 122 18.90 10.51 -13.95
CA ALA A 122 18.98 9.11 -14.35
C ALA A 122 18.22 8.20 -13.38
N ALA A 123 18.39 8.41 -12.06
CA ALA A 123 17.67 7.68 -11.04
C ALA A 123 16.15 7.93 -11.09
N VAL A 124 15.75 9.15 -11.48
CA VAL A 124 14.33 9.47 -11.74
C VAL A 124 13.80 8.68 -12.93
N ALA A 125 14.54 8.63 -14.04
CA ALA A 125 14.15 7.88 -15.21
C ALA A 125 14.02 6.37 -14.92
N ASP A 126 14.94 5.82 -14.12
CA ASP A 126 14.88 4.43 -13.67
C ASP A 126 13.66 4.18 -12.76
N ASP A 127 13.38 5.07 -11.81
CA ASP A 127 12.19 4.95 -10.95
C ASP A 127 10.89 4.98 -11.77
N ILE A 128 10.82 5.78 -12.83
CA ILE A 128 9.66 5.81 -13.75
C ILE A 128 9.59 4.54 -14.59
N ALA A 129 10.71 4.07 -15.14
CA ALA A 129 10.77 2.86 -15.94
C ALA A 129 10.36 1.61 -15.13
N ASP A 130 10.70 1.60 -13.84
CA ASP A 130 10.35 0.54 -12.89
C ASP A 130 8.93 0.68 -12.31
N GLY A 131 8.17 1.73 -12.66
CA GLY A 131 6.82 1.97 -12.12
C GLY A 131 6.81 2.28 -10.61
N LYS A 132 7.90 2.86 -10.10
CA LYS A 132 8.02 3.28 -8.70
C LYS A 132 7.44 4.66 -8.46
N THR A 133 7.58 5.54 -9.46
CA THR A 133 7.08 6.91 -9.43
C THR A 133 6.50 7.30 -10.79
N SER A 134 5.40 8.04 -10.78
CA SER A 134 4.80 8.61 -11.98
C SER A 134 5.51 9.90 -12.37
N ARG A 135 5.32 10.35 -13.63
CA ARG A 135 5.98 11.56 -14.15
C ARG A 135 5.61 12.85 -13.40
N GLY A 136 4.48 12.87 -12.69
CA GLY A 136 4.00 14.02 -11.94
C GLY A 136 4.35 14.01 -10.45
N HIS A 137 5.07 12.98 -9.98
CA HIS A 137 5.38 12.76 -8.57
C HIS A 137 6.91 12.84 -8.36
N GLN A 138 7.43 14.07 -8.34
CA GLN A 138 8.86 14.39 -8.19
C GLN A 138 9.05 15.60 -7.28
#